data_AF-A0A1F5KKD3-F1
#
_entry.id   AF-A0A1F5KKD3-F1
#
_cell.length_a   1.000
_cell.length_b   1.000
_cell.length_c   1.000
_cell.angle_alpha   90.00
_cell.angle_beta   90.00
_cell.angle_gamma   90.00
#
_symmetry.space_group_name_H-M   'P 1'
#
loop_
_entity.id
_entity.type
_entity.pdbx_description
1 polymer ?
#
loop_
_entity_poly.entity_id
_entity_poly.type
_entity_poly.pdbx_seq_one_letter_code
_entity_poly.pdbx_strand_id
1 'polypeptide(L)'
;MFKYCPNCGAEIKDQTKQGFKCPSCHKSTFYNSKPTATVTPVYREKEILVGVREQDPHKGSFELLGGFLRNGEDPKDGAVREFQEETGVMIDKKDLRLFDVLVDKYPYEGNTYFTLNFFYLITFEKRIILESSEEVSRFLWMNLDRRVHMAFEYENVVVDKLAKTTGRE
;
A
#
# COMPACT_ATOMS: atom_id res chain seq x y z
N MET A 1 -16.70 10.30 5.57
CA MET A 1 -17.00 11.75 5.76
C MET A 1 -17.55 11.96 7.15
N PHE A 2 -17.35 13.13 7.77
CA PHE A 2 -17.67 13.35 9.19
C PHE A 2 -19.10 13.86 9.35
N LYS A 3 -19.90 13.25 10.23
CA LYS A 3 -21.24 13.79 10.58
C LYS A 3 -21.14 14.96 11.59
N TYR A 4 -20.13 14.92 12.46
CA TYR A 4 -19.92 15.91 13.52
C TYR A 4 -18.47 16.39 13.52
N CYS A 5 -18.25 17.63 13.99
CA CYS A 5 -16.93 18.22 14.14
C CYS A 5 -16.11 17.41 15.17
N PRO A 6 -14.92 16.90 14.82
CA PRO A 6 -14.10 16.15 15.76
C PRO A 6 -13.56 17.01 16.91
N ASN A 7 -13.62 18.34 16.79
CA ASN A 7 -13.13 19.26 17.82
C ASN A 7 -14.21 19.71 18.83
N CYS A 8 -15.46 19.91 18.39
CA CYS A 8 -16.51 20.48 19.25
C CYS A 8 -17.87 19.77 19.18
N GLY A 9 -18.02 18.70 18.38
CA GLY A 9 -19.27 17.93 18.28
C GLY A 9 -20.40 18.58 17.47
N ALA A 10 -20.22 19.80 16.95
CA ALA A 10 -21.23 20.44 16.10
C ALA A 10 -21.48 19.64 14.82
N GLU A 11 -22.75 19.53 14.39
CA GLU A 11 -23.12 18.88 13.13
C GLU A 11 -22.49 19.59 11.92
N ILE A 12 -21.99 18.81 10.95
CA ILE A 12 -21.36 19.33 9.73
C ILE A 12 -22.26 19.07 8.53
N LYS A 13 -22.90 20.13 8.03
CA LYS A 13 -23.84 20.05 6.89
C LYS A 13 -23.15 20.25 5.53
N ASP A 14 -22.15 21.13 5.47
CA ASP A 14 -21.44 21.46 4.24
C ASP A 14 -20.02 20.89 4.26
N GLN A 15 -19.69 20.04 3.29
CA GLN A 15 -18.38 19.40 3.13
C GLN A 15 -17.99 19.41 1.65
N THR A 16 -16.71 19.65 1.37
CA THR A 16 -16.13 19.54 0.03
C THR A 16 -15.16 18.38 -0.03
N LYS A 17 -14.61 18.12 -1.22
CA LYS A 17 -13.51 17.16 -1.38
C LYS A 17 -12.24 17.56 -0.62
N GLN A 18 -12.02 18.85 -0.34
CA GLN A 18 -10.89 19.31 0.47
C GLN A 18 -11.13 19.16 1.98
N GLY A 19 -12.38 18.96 2.41
CA GLY A 19 -12.76 18.92 3.81
C GLY A 19 -13.84 19.95 4.17
N PHE A 20 -13.76 20.52 5.36
CA PHE A 20 -14.74 21.52 5.84
C PHE A 20 -14.13 22.47 6.87
N LYS A 21 -14.75 23.64 7.04
CA LYS A 21 -14.51 24.54 8.18
C LYS A 21 -15.73 24.48 9.09
N CYS A 22 -15.53 24.14 10.36
CA CYS A 22 -16.65 24.00 11.30
C CYS A 22 -17.40 25.34 11.46
N PRO A 23 -18.74 25.38 11.34
CA PRO A 23 -19.50 26.62 11.50
C PRO A 23 -19.53 27.12 12.96
N SER A 24 -19.30 26.23 13.94
CA SER A 24 -19.35 26.57 15.36
C SER A 24 -17.99 27.00 15.93
N CYS A 25 -16.95 26.16 15.81
CA CYS A 25 -15.63 26.48 16.37
C CYS A 25 -14.62 27.03 15.36
N HIS A 26 -15.02 27.18 14.10
CA HIS A 26 -14.21 27.73 13.00
C HIS A 26 -12.90 27.00 12.68
N LYS A 27 -12.63 25.83 13.29
CA LYS A 27 -11.49 24.98 12.94
C LYS A 27 -11.71 24.26 11.61
N SER A 28 -10.67 24.19 10.80
CA SER A 28 -10.65 23.45 9.53
C SER A 28 -10.31 21.99 9.75
N THR A 29 -10.92 21.10 8.97
CA THR A 29 -10.55 19.69 8.83
C THR A 29 -10.30 19.42 7.36
N PHE A 30 -9.17 18.80 7.04
CA PHE A 30 -8.79 18.46 5.68
C PHE A 30 -9.10 16.99 5.39
N TYR A 31 -9.57 16.71 4.17
CA TYR A 31 -9.69 15.36 3.66
C TYR A 31 -8.50 15.06 2.76
N ASN A 32 -7.70 14.10 3.20
CA ASN A 32 -6.51 13.64 2.51
C ASN A 32 -6.64 12.15 2.23
N SER A 33 -6.02 11.69 1.15
CA SER A 33 -5.78 10.26 0.95
C SER A 33 -4.93 9.71 2.11
N LYS A 34 -5.19 8.47 2.49
CA LYS A 34 -4.44 7.76 3.52
C LYS A 34 -3.09 7.30 2.97
N PRO A 35 -1.96 7.75 3.52
CA PRO A 35 -0.67 7.34 2.99
C PRO A 35 -0.38 5.87 3.33
N THR A 36 0.20 5.16 2.38
CA THR A 36 0.61 3.75 2.49
C THR A 36 1.96 3.57 1.84
N ALA A 37 2.75 2.59 2.27
CA ALA A 37 4.03 2.28 1.67
C ALA A 37 4.19 0.79 1.43
N THR A 38 4.70 0.45 0.24
CA THR A 38 4.78 -0.90 -0.27
C THR A 38 6.22 -1.20 -0.69
N VAL A 39 6.71 -2.39 -0.38
CA VAL A 39 8.00 -2.91 -0.84
C VAL A 39 7.76 -4.09 -1.76
N THR A 40 8.31 -4.02 -2.97
CA THR A 40 8.32 -5.14 -3.92
C THR A 40 9.75 -5.65 -4.10
N PRO A 41 10.12 -6.76 -3.46
CA PRO A 41 11.36 -7.47 -3.76
C PRO A 41 11.39 -7.96 -5.20
N VAL A 42 12.50 -7.73 -5.88
CA VAL A 42 12.75 -8.13 -7.27
C VAL A 42 13.94 -9.09 -7.31
N TYR A 43 13.80 -10.21 -8.02
CA TYR A 43 14.86 -11.18 -8.24
C TYR A 43 15.10 -11.38 -9.75
N ARG A 44 16.38 -11.26 -10.15
CA ARG A 44 16.85 -11.35 -11.54
C ARG A 44 16.06 -10.48 -12.53
N GLU A 45 15.53 -9.37 -12.05
CA GLU A 45 14.68 -8.44 -12.82
C GLU A 45 13.42 -9.08 -13.45
N LYS A 46 13.12 -10.35 -13.18
CA LYS A 46 12.01 -11.07 -13.84
C LYS A 46 10.97 -11.57 -12.86
N GLU A 47 11.29 -11.62 -11.58
CA GLU A 47 10.41 -12.15 -10.57
C GLU A 47 10.21 -11.16 -9.44
N ILE A 48 8.99 -11.10 -8.92
CA ILE A 48 8.66 -10.32 -7.73
C ILE A 48 8.11 -11.20 -6.63
N LEU A 49 8.33 -10.80 -5.39
CA LEU A 49 7.69 -11.44 -4.25
C LEU A 49 6.29 -10.84 -4.04
N VAL A 50 5.28 -11.71 -3.95
CA VAL A 50 3.89 -11.34 -3.63
C VAL A 50 3.40 -12.15 -2.44
N GLY A 51 2.49 -11.55 -1.66
CA GLY A 51 1.71 -12.24 -0.63
C GLY A 51 0.42 -12.81 -1.21
N VAL A 52 -0.17 -13.79 -0.51
CA VAL A 52 -1.55 -14.22 -0.72
C VAL A 52 -2.37 -13.84 0.51
N ARG A 53 -3.32 -12.93 0.32
CA ARG A 53 -4.16 -12.35 1.38
C ARG A 53 -4.87 -13.39 2.22
N GLU A 54 -4.74 -13.33 3.54
CA GLU A 54 -5.53 -14.13 4.47
C GLU A 54 -6.79 -13.40 4.98
N GLN A 55 -6.86 -12.09 4.73
CA GLN A 55 -7.90 -11.20 5.24
C GLN A 55 -8.79 -10.59 4.16
N ASP A 56 -10.00 -10.17 4.55
CA ASP A 56 -10.90 -9.39 3.70
C ASP A 56 -10.49 -7.91 3.65
N PRO A 57 -10.80 -7.20 2.55
CA PRO A 57 -11.40 -7.72 1.31
C PRO A 57 -10.41 -8.57 0.50
N HIS A 58 -10.92 -9.34 -0.47
CA HIS A 58 -10.13 -10.11 -1.45
C HIS A 58 -9.25 -11.22 -0.86
N LYS A 59 -9.72 -11.91 0.17
CA LYS A 59 -9.04 -13.09 0.72
C LYS A 59 -8.71 -14.10 -0.38
N GLY A 60 -7.47 -14.59 -0.40
CA GLY A 60 -6.94 -15.54 -1.38
C GLY A 60 -6.40 -14.92 -2.67
N SER A 61 -6.56 -13.61 -2.87
CA SER A 61 -5.91 -12.88 -3.97
C SER A 61 -4.45 -12.56 -3.67
N PHE A 62 -3.68 -12.25 -4.71
CA PHE A 62 -2.30 -11.80 -4.56
C PHE A 62 -2.24 -10.34 -4.14
N GLU A 63 -1.27 -9.96 -3.32
CA GLU A 63 -1.01 -8.58 -2.93
C GLU A 63 0.48 -8.25 -2.94
N LEU A 64 0.78 -6.96 -3.05
CA LEU A 64 2.11 -6.47 -2.73
C LEU A 64 2.22 -6.23 -1.22
N LEU A 65 3.46 -6.28 -0.72
CA LEU A 65 3.75 -6.24 0.72
C LEU A 65 3.82 -4.80 1.20
N GLY A 66 3.02 -4.42 2.19
CA GLY A 66 2.92 -3.03 2.62
C GLY A 66 1.61 -2.68 3.31
N GLY A 67 1.59 -1.49 3.92
CA GLY A 67 0.50 -1.06 4.76
C GLY A 67 0.43 0.45 4.96
N PHE A 68 -0.41 0.87 5.90
CA PHE A 68 -0.67 2.27 6.21
C PHE A 68 0.49 2.90 7.00
N LEU A 69 0.88 4.12 6.62
CA LEU A 69 1.85 4.86 7.42
C LEU A 69 1.26 5.29 8.76
N ARG A 70 2.07 5.17 9.81
CA ARG A 70 1.77 5.72 11.13
C ARG A 70 1.86 7.24 11.10
N ASN A 71 1.25 7.89 12.08
CA ASN A 71 1.27 9.35 12.15
C ASN A 71 2.71 9.87 12.32
N GLY A 72 3.17 10.73 11.39
CA GLY A 72 4.52 11.28 11.37
C GLY A 72 5.61 10.33 10.86
N GLU A 73 5.23 9.17 10.32
CA GLU A 73 6.16 8.19 9.77
C GLU A 73 6.62 8.57 8.35
N ASP A 74 7.94 8.50 8.09
CA ASP A 74 8.48 8.69 6.75
C ASP A 74 8.10 7.49 5.86
N PRO A 75 7.72 7.70 4.59
CA PRO A 75 7.32 6.61 3.71
C PRO A 75 8.33 5.47 3.58
N LYS A 76 9.64 5.75 3.56
CA LYS A 76 10.65 4.68 3.50
C LYS A 76 10.75 3.91 4.82
N ASP A 77 10.68 4.62 5.94
CA ASP A 77 10.74 3.98 7.25
C ASP A 77 9.50 3.09 7.47
N GLY A 78 8.31 3.54 7.04
CA GLY A 78 7.10 2.72 7.02
C GLY A 78 7.21 1.53 6.08
N ALA A 79 7.77 1.69 4.87
CA ALA A 79 8.00 0.59 3.94
C ALA A 79 8.88 -0.53 4.55
N VAL A 80 9.98 -0.14 5.23
CA VAL A 80 10.85 -1.09 5.93
C VAL A 80 10.12 -1.78 7.07
N ARG A 81 9.35 -1.02 7.87
CA ARG A 81 8.57 -1.56 8.98
C ARG A 81 7.54 -2.58 8.52
N GLU A 82 6.67 -2.22 7.57
CA GLU A 82 5.62 -3.10 7.07
C GLU A 82 6.21 -4.39 6.51
N PHE A 83 7.28 -4.26 5.69
CA PHE A 83 7.96 -5.43 5.15
C PHE A 83 8.53 -6.33 6.26
N GLN A 84 9.10 -5.75 7.32
CA GLN A 84 9.58 -6.51 8.48
C GLN A 84 8.43 -7.16 9.27
N GLU A 85 7.33 -6.45 9.51
CA GLU A 85 6.17 -6.93 10.27
C GLU A 85 5.50 -8.12 9.53
N GLU A 86 5.39 -8.05 8.20
CA GLU A 86 4.78 -9.11 7.39
C GLU A 86 5.70 -10.31 7.13
N THR A 87 7.00 -10.09 6.94
CA THR A 87 7.95 -11.12 6.46
C THR A 87 8.99 -11.56 7.48
N GLY A 88 9.21 -10.79 8.54
CA GLY A 88 10.32 -10.95 9.47
C GLY A 88 11.71 -10.57 8.92
N VAL A 89 11.79 -10.10 7.66
CA VAL A 89 13.07 -9.79 7.00
C VAL A 89 13.47 -8.34 7.20
N MET A 90 14.71 -8.14 7.63
CA MET A 90 15.33 -6.82 7.74
C MET A 90 15.88 -6.36 6.38
N ILE A 91 15.55 -5.13 6.00
CA ILE A 91 16.09 -4.46 4.81
C ILE A 91 16.59 -3.06 5.18
N ASP A 92 17.53 -2.51 4.41
CA ASP A 92 18.04 -1.15 4.61
C ASP A 92 17.29 -0.17 3.70
N LYS A 93 16.80 0.93 4.28
CA LYS A 93 16.06 1.97 3.55
C LYS A 93 16.85 2.64 2.43
N LYS A 94 18.19 2.58 2.47
CA LYS A 94 19.05 3.11 1.41
C LYS A 94 18.93 2.30 0.11
N ASP A 95 18.59 1.01 0.22
CA ASP A 95 18.47 0.09 -0.90
C ASP A 95 17.07 0.16 -1.55
N LEU A 96 16.11 0.82 -0.88
CA LEU A 96 14.79 1.10 -1.44
C LEU A 96 14.85 2.16 -2.55
N ARG A 97 14.38 1.79 -3.74
CA ARG A 97 14.18 2.70 -4.88
C ARG A 97 12.69 3.01 -5.07
N LEU A 98 12.32 4.28 -5.03
CA LEU A 98 10.94 4.68 -5.37
C LEU A 98 10.68 4.37 -6.85
N PHE A 99 9.61 3.63 -7.12
CA PHE A 99 9.21 3.24 -8.47
C PHE A 99 7.98 4.00 -8.97
N ASP A 100 6.99 4.18 -8.10
CA ASP A 100 5.80 4.96 -8.44
C ASP A 100 5.09 5.51 -7.19
N VAL A 101 4.23 6.49 -7.41
CA VAL A 101 3.30 7.02 -6.39
C VAL A 101 1.92 7.14 -7.01
N LEU A 102 0.95 6.40 -6.50
CA LEU A 102 -0.40 6.33 -7.08
C LEU A 102 -1.49 6.44 -6.02
N VAL A 103 -2.62 7.01 -6.41
CA VAL A 103 -3.84 7.02 -5.58
C VAL A 103 -4.69 5.81 -5.93
N ASP A 104 -5.14 5.07 -4.92
CA ASP A 104 -6.04 3.92 -5.06
C ASP A 104 -7.31 4.16 -4.20
N LYS A 105 -8.33 3.33 -4.41
CA LYS A 105 -9.53 3.17 -3.59
C LYS A 105 -9.38 1.92 -2.73
N TYR A 106 -9.62 2.08 -1.44
CA TYR A 106 -9.59 1.00 -0.46
C TYR A 106 -10.98 0.83 0.16
N PRO A 107 -11.77 -0.16 -0.26
CA PRO A 107 -13.06 -0.50 0.36
C PRO A 107 -12.84 -1.14 1.73
N TYR A 108 -13.33 -0.51 2.79
CA TYR A 108 -13.18 -1.01 4.16
C TYR A 108 -14.38 -0.60 5.01
N GLU A 109 -14.93 -1.55 5.78
CA GLU A 109 -16.09 -1.33 6.67
C GLU A 109 -17.25 -0.56 6.00
N GLY A 110 -17.57 -0.91 4.75
CA GLY A 110 -18.66 -0.29 3.99
C GLY A 110 -18.37 1.13 3.49
N ASN A 111 -17.14 1.63 3.64
CA ASN A 111 -16.68 2.92 3.14
C ASN A 111 -15.63 2.74 2.02
N THR A 112 -15.52 3.72 1.13
CA THR A 112 -14.39 3.81 0.19
C THR A 112 -13.43 4.89 0.68
N TYR A 113 -12.24 4.48 1.10
CA TYR A 113 -11.13 5.37 1.39
C TYR A 113 -10.30 5.58 0.12
N PHE A 114 -9.65 6.74 0.02
CA PHE A 114 -8.59 6.93 -0.97
C PHE A 114 -7.25 6.74 -0.27
N THR A 115 -6.34 6.01 -0.90
CA THR A 115 -4.96 5.85 -0.42
C THR A 115 -3.99 6.62 -1.31
N LEU A 116 -2.82 6.98 -0.78
CA LEU A 116 -1.68 7.53 -1.51
C LEU A 116 -0.52 6.57 -1.28
N ASN A 117 -0.26 5.72 -2.27
CA ASN A 117 0.63 4.58 -2.14
C ASN A 117 2.00 4.92 -2.70
N PHE A 118 3.04 4.75 -1.87
CA PHE A 118 4.43 4.83 -2.25
C PHE A 118 4.96 3.43 -2.56
N PHE A 119 5.27 3.15 -3.82
CA PHE A 119 5.77 1.85 -4.26
C PHE A 119 7.29 1.86 -4.36
N TYR A 120 7.95 1.07 -3.54
CA TYR A 120 9.39 0.89 -3.55
C TYR A 120 9.79 -0.47 -4.13
N LEU A 121 10.91 -0.51 -4.84
CA LEU A 121 11.57 -1.74 -5.25
C LEU A 121 12.84 -1.94 -4.42
N ILE A 122 13.18 -3.21 -4.23
CA ILE A 122 14.46 -3.64 -3.68
C ILE A 122 14.94 -4.89 -4.44
N THR A 123 16.20 -4.91 -4.86
CA THR A 123 16.76 -6.06 -5.57
C THR A 123 17.34 -7.06 -4.60
N PHE A 124 16.98 -8.33 -4.77
CA PHE A 124 17.51 -9.44 -4.00
C PHE A 124 18.42 -10.31 -4.90
N GLU A 125 19.59 -10.69 -4.38
CA GLU A 125 20.53 -11.58 -5.08
C GLU A 125 20.08 -13.04 -5.08
N LYS A 126 19.23 -13.41 -4.12
CA LYS A 126 18.68 -14.76 -3.93
C LYS A 126 17.22 -14.64 -3.53
N ARG A 127 16.43 -15.62 -3.95
CA ARG A 127 15.06 -15.76 -3.46
C ARG A 127 15.10 -16.01 -1.94
N ILE A 128 14.28 -15.28 -1.21
CA ILE A 128 13.96 -15.57 0.18
C ILE A 128 12.78 -16.52 0.26
N ILE A 129 12.77 -17.36 1.29
CA ILE A 129 11.67 -18.27 1.63
C ILE A 129 11.12 -17.75 2.95
N LEU A 130 9.81 -17.54 2.99
CA LEU A 130 9.12 -16.95 4.12
C LEU A 130 8.05 -17.89 4.63
N GLU A 131 7.84 -17.86 5.93
CA GLU A 131 6.68 -18.47 6.58
C GLU A 131 5.46 -17.56 6.43
N SER A 132 4.26 -18.10 6.65
CA SER A 132 3.02 -17.30 6.67
C SER A 132 2.98 -16.35 7.87
N SER A 133 2.17 -15.30 7.76
CA SER A 133 1.84 -14.39 8.86
C SER A 133 0.33 -14.34 9.10
N GLU A 134 -0.13 -13.53 10.07
CA GLU A 134 -1.57 -13.33 10.32
C GLU A 134 -2.29 -12.63 9.14
N GLU A 135 -1.55 -11.89 8.32
CA GLU A 135 -2.08 -11.13 7.18
C GLU A 135 -1.87 -11.88 5.85
N VAL A 136 -0.79 -12.65 5.75
CA VAL A 136 -0.34 -13.33 4.52
C VAL A 136 -0.30 -14.84 4.71
N SER A 137 -1.19 -15.55 4.02
CA SER A 137 -1.30 -17.01 4.08
C SER A 137 -0.09 -17.75 3.49
N ARG A 138 0.58 -17.15 2.50
CA ARG A 138 1.83 -17.63 1.91
C ARG A 138 2.47 -16.57 1.03
N PHE A 139 3.78 -16.69 0.83
CA PHE A 139 4.58 -15.84 -0.06
C PHE A 139 5.01 -16.60 -1.31
N LEU A 140 4.99 -15.94 -2.47
CA LEU A 140 5.31 -16.56 -3.76
C LEU A 140 6.19 -15.64 -4.61
N TRP A 141 7.23 -16.20 -5.20
CA TRP A 141 7.98 -15.54 -6.27
C TRP A 141 7.23 -15.71 -7.58
N MET A 142 6.70 -14.61 -8.09
CA MET A 142 5.89 -14.53 -9.29
C MET A 142 6.72 -14.01 -10.45
N ASN A 143 6.71 -14.73 -11.57
CA ASN A 143 7.35 -14.30 -12.80
C ASN A 143 6.50 -13.24 -13.52
N LEU A 144 7.12 -12.11 -13.88
CA LEU A 144 6.47 -10.94 -14.50
C LEU A 144 6.00 -11.18 -15.94
N ASP A 145 6.51 -12.20 -16.64
CA ASP A 145 6.03 -12.58 -17.98
C ASP A 145 4.65 -13.23 -17.92
N ARG A 146 4.21 -13.66 -16.74
CA ARG A 146 2.87 -14.20 -16.51
C ARG A 146 1.96 -13.11 -15.99
N ARG A 147 0.84 -12.88 -16.70
CA ARG A 147 -0.23 -12.04 -16.16
C ARG A 147 -0.87 -12.71 -14.96
N VAL A 148 -0.95 -11.96 -13.87
CA VAL A 148 -1.63 -12.34 -12.65
C VAL A 148 -2.43 -11.14 -12.17
N HIS A 149 -3.62 -11.42 -11.64
CA HIS A 149 -4.48 -10.39 -11.09
C HIS A 149 -4.18 -10.18 -9.61
N MET A 150 -3.80 -8.95 -9.27
CA MET A 150 -3.62 -8.50 -7.90
C MET A 150 -4.97 -8.14 -7.27
N ALA A 151 -5.04 -8.20 -5.94
CA ALA A 151 -6.22 -7.92 -5.14
C ALA A 151 -6.76 -6.50 -5.38
N PHE A 152 -5.85 -5.54 -5.54
CA PHE A 152 -6.19 -4.14 -5.75
C PHE A 152 -5.88 -3.70 -7.19
N GLU A 153 -6.77 -2.88 -7.77
CA GLU A 153 -6.70 -2.49 -9.19
C GLU A 153 -5.38 -1.80 -9.52
N TYR A 154 -4.84 -0.97 -8.62
CA TYR A 154 -3.65 -0.18 -8.92
C TYR A 154 -2.35 -0.95 -8.65
N GLU A 155 -2.39 -2.03 -7.85
CA GLU A 155 -1.29 -3.00 -7.83
C GLU A 155 -1.13 -3.67 -9.20
N ASN A 156 -2.23 -3.99 -9.89
CA ASN A 156 -2.16 -4.49 -11.27
C ASN A 156 -1.46 -3.49 -12.20
N VAL A 157 -1.75 -2.20 -12.05
CA VAL A 157 -1.09 -1.13 -12.84
C VAL A 157 0.42 -1.09 -12.58
N VAL A 158 0.83 -1.17 -11.31
CA VAL A 158 2.24 -1.16 -10.90
C VAL A 158 2.96 -2.40 -11.43
N VAL A 159 2.38 -3.59 -11.29
CA VAL A 159 2.96 -4.85 -11.78
C VAL A 159 3.05 -4.83 -13.31
N ASP A 160 2.02 -4.37 -14.02
CA ASP A 160 2.05 -4.21 -15.49
C ASP A 160 3.14 -3.20 -15.93
N LYS A 161 3.34 -2.11 -15.18
CA LYS A 161 4.41 -1.13 -15.46
C LYS A 161 5.78 -1.74 -15.21
N LEU A 162 5.93 -2.53 -14.14
CA LEU A 162 7.18 -3.21 -13.82
C LEU A 162 7.55 -4.23 -14.90
N ALA A 163 6.61 -5.09 -15.30
CA ALA A 163 6.81 -6.09 -16.36
C ALA A 163 7.27 -5.47 -17.69
N LYS A 164 6.74 -4.30 -18.06
CA LYS A 164 7.17 -3.56 -19.27
C LYS A 164 8.57 -2.96 -19.15
N THR A 165 9.01 -2.67 -17.94
CA THR A 165 10.33 -2.06 -17.69
C THR A 165 11.44 -3.12 -17.73
N THR A 166 11.12 -4.34 -17.32
CA THR A 166 12.03 -5.48 -17.25
C THR A 166 12.11 -6.30 -18.55
N GLY A 167 11.19 -6.07 -19.49
CA GLY A 167 11.14 -6.74 -20.80
C GLY A 167 11.81 -6.00 -21.97
N ARG A 168 12.63 -4.97 -21.71
CA ARG A 168 13.42 -4.28 -22.74
C ARG A 168 14.86 -4.80 -22.74
N GLU A 169 15.08 -5.93 -23.41
CA GLU A 169 16.37 -6.28 -24.03
C GLU A 169 16.20 -6.24 -25.56
#